data_AF-A0A2V1D1U7-F1
#
_entry.id   AF-A0A2V1D1U7-F1
#
_cell.length_a   1.000
_cell.length_b   1.000
_cell.length_c   1.000
_cell.angle_alpha   90.00
_cell.angle_beta   90.00
_cell.angle_gamma   90.00
#
_symmetry.space_group_name_H-M   'P 1'
#
loop_
_entity.id
_entity.type
_entity.pdbx_description
1 polymer ?
#
loop_
_entity_poly.entity_id
_entity_poly.type
_entity_poly.pdbx_seq_one_letter_code
_entity_poly.pdbx_strand_id
1 'polypeptide(L)'
;MDRVSLAIECESNEHSEASWNGRVHTYLLDLALYNEAFRGKIGFLGCTRARIEPESLLPMDYAGIRIESKMVDFVLYLDPDESMHDGLRTLAARDPFTTAAWNHTRYAPLQKRPVAISIETKLTGRDWDTAKIQMSIWVASQLNKLEELVTHEGRGLSGLPFLPVIVIQGHEWYFLAATRVQGETVLWERVLVGSTQTILGVYQIVAAVQVLGRWCDDVYRPWFRAQVVGTS
;
A
#
# COMPACT_ATOMS: atom_id res chain seq x y z
N MET A 1 5.44 23.57 15.02
CA MET A 1 6.75 22.90 15.13
C MET A 1 7.11 22.40 13.75
N ASP A 2 8.23 22.88 13.21
CA ASP A 2 8.70 22.54 11.86
C ASP A 2 8.99 21.02 11.76
N ARG A 3 8.51 20.37 10.69
CA ARG A 3 8.69 18.92 10.50
C ARG A 3 10.11 18.55 10.15
N VAL A 4 10.86 19.49 9.57
CA VAL A 4 12.29 19.35 9.39
C VAL A 4 12.96 19.19 10.76
N SER A 5 12.64 20.05 11.74
CA SER A 5 13.22 19.94 13.09
C SER A 5 12.87 18.63 13.79
N LEU A 6 11.65 18.12 13.62
CA LEU A 6 11.23 16.87 14.24
C LEU A 6 11.92 15.65 13.61
N ALA A 7 12.09 15.64 12.28
CA ALA A 7 12.84 14.58 11.61
C ALA A 7 14.33 14.62 12.02
N ILE A 8 14.93 15.81 12.11
CA ILE A 8 16.29 16.00 12.60
C ILE A 8 16.43 15.52 14.06
N GLU A 9 15.46 15.82 14.92
CA GLU A 9 15.42 15.32 16.30
C GLU A 9 15.43 13.79 16.32
N CYS A 10 14.57 13.15 15.52
CA CYS A 10 14.49 11.70 15.45
C CYS A 10 15.79 11.06 14.95
N GLU A 11 16.47 11.66 13.97
CA GLU A 11 17.77 11.17 13.49
C GLU A 11 18.87 11.38 14.55
N SER A 12 19.00 12.61 15.06
CA SER A 12 20.08 13.01 15.97
C SER A 12 20.05 12.30 17.32
N ASN A 13 18.88 11.80 17.72
CA ASN A 13 18.69 11.08 18.99
C ASN A 13 18.41 9.59 18.78
N GLU A 14 18.69 9.05 17.59
CA GLU A 14 18.58 7.62 17.29
C GLU A 14 17.21 7.02 17.64
N HIS A 15 16.14 7.76 17.35
CA HIS A 15 14.79 7.29 17.63
C HIS A 15 14.48 6.00 16.87
N SER A 16 13.70 5.12 17.51
CA SER A 16 13.23 3.89 16.89
C SER A 16 12.35 4.17 15.67
N GLU A 17 12.27 3.18 14.76
CA GLU A 17 11.39 3.23 13.58
C GLU A 17 9.94 3.52 13.96
N ALA A 18 9.45 2.92 15.05
CA ALA A 18 8.11 3.20 15.59
C ALA A 18 7.93 4.66 16.03
N SER A 19 8.97 5.29 16.60
CA SER A 19 8.94 6.70 16.98
C SER A 19 8.93 7.60 15.73
N TRP A 20 9.73 7.28 14.71
CA TRP A 20 9.66 7.95 13.40
C TRP A 20 8.26 7.85 12.78
N ASN A 21 7.69 6.64 12.77
CA ASN A 21 6.36 6.35 12.23
C ASN A 21 5.27 7.17 12.93
N GLY A 22 5.29 7.24 14.26
CA GLY A 22 4.30 8.00 15.03
C GLY A 22 4.48 9.52 14.97
N ARG A 23 5.73 10.02 14.90
CA ARG A 23 6.02 11.46 15.05
C ARG A 23 6.13 12.19 13.71
N VAL A 24 6.71 11.55 12.70
CA VAL A 24 7.04 12.17 11.41
C VAL A 24 6.12 11.63 10.31
N HIS A 25 6.12 10.32 10.07
CA HIS A 25 5.45 9.75 8.90
C HIS A 25 3.92 9.86 8.98
N THR A 26 3.33 9.48 10.12
CA THR A 26 1.88 9.62 10.34
C THR A 26 1.41 11.05 10.11
N TYR A 27 2.15 12.02 10.64
CA TYR A 27 1.78 13.43 10.43
C TYR A 27 1.85 13.86 8.97
N LEU A 28 2.88 13.46 8.22
CA LEU A 28 3.00 13.84 6.81
C LEU A 28 1.89 13.20 5.96
N LEU A 29 1.50 11.97 6.29
CA LEU A 29 0.36 11.29 5.69
C LEU A 29 -0.96 12.00 6.04
N ASP A 30 -1.17 12.39 7.30
CA ASP A 30 -2.33 13.20 7.71
C ASP A 30 -2.36 14.55 6.97
N LEU A 31 -1.24 15.25 6.87
CA LEU A 31 -1.17 16.53 6.17
C LEU A 31 -1.52 16.37 4.68
N ALA A 32 -1.11 15.26 4.07
CA ALA A 32 -1.40 14.99 2.66
C ALA A 32 -2.86 14.55 2.43
N LEU A 33 -3.42 13.71 3.30
CA LEU A 33 -4.67 12.98 3.03
C LEU A 33 -5.86 13.41 3.90
N TYR A 34 -5.64 14.03 5.07
CA TYR A 34 -6.72 14.49 5.96
C TYR A 34 -7.26 15.86 5.52
N ASN A 35 -7.92 15.89 4.37
CA ASN A 35 -8.57 17.08 3.81
C ASN A 35 -9.81 16.69 2.98
N GLU A 36 -10.59 17.69 2.55
CA GLU A 36 -11.86 17.47 1.83
C GLU A 36 -11.72 16.72 0.50
N ALA A 37 -10.55 16.77 -0.15
CA ALA A 37 -10.36 16.10 -1.43
C ALA A 37 -10.39 14.57 -1.31
N PHE A 38 -9.94 14.03 -0.17
CA PHE A 38 -9.80 12.59 0.08
C PHE A 38 -10.75 12.06 1.15
N ARG A 39 -11.43 12.94 1.92
CA ARG A 39 -12.37 12.54 2.98
C ARG A 39 -13.43 11.58 2.44
N GLY A 40 -13.58 10.44 3.11
CA GLY A 40 -14.54 9.39 2.74
C GLY A 40 -14.23 8.69 1.42
N LYS A 41 -13.03 8.91 0.86
CA LYS A 41 -12.58 8.30 -0.39
C LYS A 41 -11.30 7.51 -0.19
N ILE A 42 -10.25 8.16 0.32
CA ILE A 42 -8.93 7.56 0.52
C ILE A 42 -8.54 7.78 1.97
N GLY A 43 -8.15 6.70 2.64
CA GLY A 43 -7.56 6.77 3.98
C GLY A 43 -6.20 6.09 4.02
N PHE A 44 -5.51 6.23 5.14
CA PHE A 44 -4.32 5.44 5.43
C PHE A 44 -4.42 4.84 6.85
N LEU A 45 -3.65 3.79 7.11
CA LEU A 45 -3.52 3.22 8.45
C LEU A 45 -2.15 2.56 8.64
N GLY A 46 -1.72 2.47 9.89
CA GLY A 46 -0.55 1.67 10.29
C GLY A 46 -0.86 0.17 10.26
N CYS A 47 0.02 -0.61 9.64
CA CYS A 47 -0.19 -2.01 9.27
C CYS A 47 0.63 -3.02 10.08
N THR A 48 1.13 -2.65 11.25
CA THR A 48 2.06 -3.46 12.07
C THR A 48 1.52 -4.83 12.54
N ARG A 49 0.24 -5.14 12.26
CA ARG A 49 -0.41 -6.43 12.57
C ARG A 49 -1.03 -7.12 11.35
N ALA A 50 -0.93 -6.53 10.17
CA ALA A 50 -1.56 -7.03 8.96
C ALA A 50 -0.67 -8.09 8.30
N ARG A 51 -0.78 -9.35 8.73
CA ARG A 51 -0.06 -10.47 8.10
C ARG A 51 -0.74 -10.89 6.80
N ILE A 52 0.05 -11.48 5.91
CA ILE A 52 -0.44 -12.08 4.68
C ILE A 52 -1.28 -13.30 5.04
N GLU A 53 -2.54 -13.33 4.63
CA GLU A 53 -3.47 -14.42 4.88
C GLU A 53 -4.55 -14.49 3.76
N PRO A 54 -4.90 -15.69 3.27
CA PRO A 54 -4.34 -17.01 3.63
C PRO A 54 -2.91 -17.24 3.13
N GLU A 55 -2.23 -18.24 3.69
CA GLU A 55 -0.87 -18.62 3.26
C GLU A 55 -0.79 -18.95 1.77
N SER A 56 -1.89 -19.37 1.13
CA SER A 56 -1.98 -19.61 -0.30
C SER A 56 -1.54 -18.42 -1.15
N LEU A 57 -1.68 -17.20 -0.64
CA LEU A 57 -1.29 -15.96 -1.30
C LEU A 57 0.20 -15.66 -1.22
N LEU A 58 0.97 -16.35 -0.36
CA LEU A 58 2.41 -16.15 -0.27
C LEU A 58 3.11 -16.59 -1.56
N PRO A 59 4.04 -15.78 -2.09
CA PRO A 59 4.88 -16.22 -3.19
C PRO A 59 5.74 -17.42 -2.77
N MET A 60 6.09 -18.23 -3.75
CA MET A 60 7.04 -19.33 -3.58
C MET A 60 8.44 -18.86 -3.96
N ASP A 61 9.46 -19.43 -3.33
CA ASP A 61 10.83 -19.30 -3.80
C ASP A 61 11.09 -20.21 -5.02
N TYR A 62 12.32 -20.17 -5.54
CA TYR A 62 12.74 -20.98 -6.69
C TYR A 62 12.68 -22.50 -6.44
N ALA A 63 12.60 -22.93 -5.18
CA ALA A 63 12.47 -24.33 -4.77
C ALA A 63 11.00 -24.73 -4.53
N GLY A 64 10.05 -23.83 -4.77
CA GLY A 64 8.62 -24.07 -4.53
C GLY A 64 8.22 -23.99 -3.05
N ILE A 65 9.08 -23.46 -2.18
CA ILE A 65 8.81 -23.32 -0.75
C ILE A 65 8.14 -21.96 -0.50
N ARG A 66 7.09 -21.96 0.34
CA ARG A 66 6.41 -20.70 0.73
C ARG A 66 7.36 -19.81 1.51
N ILE A 67 7.47 -18.56 1.08
CA ILE A 67 8.29 -17.54 1.75
C ILE A 67 7.59 -17.11 3.05
N GLU A 68 8.37 -16.80 4.08
CA GLU A 68 7.86 -16.26 5.35
C GLU A 68 7.04 -14.97 5.12
N SER A 69 5.88 -14.87 5.76
CA SER A 69 5.02 -13.69 5.67
C SER A 69 5.75 -12.43 6.17
N LYS A 70 5.69 -11.36 5.37
CA LYS A 70 6.14 -10.02 5.73
C LYS A 70 4.95 -9.08 5.84
N MET A 71 5.15 -7.95 6.49
CA MET A 71 4.17 -6.88 6.66
C MET A 71 4.79 -5.57 6.18
N VAL A 72 3.95 -4.56 6.00
CA VAL A 72 4.38 -3.18 5.75
C VAL A 72 3.98 -2.26 6.90
N ASP A 73 4.62 -1.10 7.02
CA ASP A 73 4.34 -0.14 8.09
C ASP A 73 3.04 0.61 7.91
N PHE A 74 2.72 1.04 6.68
CA PHE A 74 1.46 1.72 6.36
C PHE A 74 0.88 1.26 5.04
N VAL A 75 -0.41 1.52 4.86
CA VAL A 75 -1.09 1.42 3.57
C VAL A 75 -2.01 2.60 3.35
N LEU A 76 -2.21 2.98 2.09
CA LEU A 76 -3.39 3.74 1.68
C LEU A 76 -4.43 2.77 1.13
N TYR A 77 -5.68 3.03 1.48
CA TYR A 77 -6.82 2.21 1.09
C TYR A 77 -7.94 3.06 0.48
N LEU A 78 -8.74 2.41 -0.37
CA LEU A 78 -10.03 2.94 -0.77
C LEU A 78 -11.01 2.81 0.40
N ASP A 79 -11.65 3.93 0.75
CA ASP A 79 -12.89 3.93 1.52
C ASP A 79 -14.03 3.62 0.54
N PRO A 80 -14.69 2.46 0.66
CA PRO A 80 -15.77 2.10 -0.24
C PRO A 80 -17.02 2.94 0.06
N ASP A 81 -17.64 3.46 -1.01
CA ASP A 81 -18.98 4.02 -0.90
C ASP A 81 -20.03 2.90 -0.83
N GLU A 82 -21.29 3.28 -0.67
CA GLU A 82 -22.40 2.34 -0.49
C GLU A 82 -22.54 1.37 -1.67
N SER A 83 -22.43 1.88 -2.91
CA SER A 83 -22.47 1.05 -4.12
C SER A 83 -21.35 0.00 -4.17
N MET A 84 -20.11 0.41 -3.85
CA MET A 84 -19.01 -0.55 -3.75
C MET A 84 -19.25 -1.56 -2.62
N HIS A 85 -19.75 -1.13 -1.47
CA HIS A 85 -20.11 -2.05 -0.38
C HIS A 85 -21.19 -3.07 -0.80
N ASP A 86 -22.22 -2.66 -1.54
CA ASP A 86 -23.27 -3.56 -2.01
C ASP A 86 -22.77 -4.59 -3.03
N GLY A 87 -21.97 -4.16 -3.98
CA GLY A 87 -21.36 -5.08 -4.95
C GLY A 87 -20.43 -6.08 -4.25
N LEU A 88 -19.62 -5.61 -3.29
CA LEU A 88 -18.77 -6.46 -2.47
C LEU A 88 -19.58 -7.44 -1.60
N ARG A 89 -20.70 -7.01 -1.01
CA ARG A 89 -21.62 -7.91 -0.29
C ARG A 89 -22.21 -8.98 -1.19
N THR A 90 -22.61 -8.60 -2.40
CA THR A 90 -23.17 -9.52 -3.41
C THR A 90 -22.15 -10.56 -3.84
N LEU A 91 -20.92 -10.12 -4.10
CA LEU A 91 -19.80 -11.00 -4.41
C LEU A 91 -19.54 -11.97 -3.24
N ALA A 92 -19.56 -11.47 -2.01
CA ALA A 92 -19.34 -12.31 -0.83
C ALA A 92 -20.45 -13.33 -0.53
N ALA A 93 -21.68 -13.07 -0.95
CA ALA A 93 -22.75 -14.06 -0.85
C ALA A 93 -22.58 -15.22 -1.85
N ARG A 94 -21.88 -15.00 -2.97
CA ARG A 94 -21.67 -16.00 -4.02
C ARG A 94 -20.47 -16.91 -3.74
N ASP A 95 -19.36 -16.34 -3.25
CA ASP A 95 -18.17 -17.10 -2.86
C ASP A 95 -17.56 -16.58 -1.54
N PRO A 96 -18.15 -16.93 -0.38
CA PRO A 96 -17.71 -16.44 0.92
C PRO A 96 -16.25 -16.75 1.27
N PHE A 97 -15.63 -17.75 0.62
CA PHE A 97 -14.28 -18.19 0.94
C PHE A 97 -13.24 -17.29 0.29
N THR A 98 -13.34 -17.07 -1.02
CA THR A 98 -12.42 -16.19 -1.76
C THR A 98 -12.62 -14.74 -1.33
N THR A 99 -13.83 -14.34 -0.98
CA THR A 99 -14.18 -12.94 -0.71
C THR A 99 -14.21 -12.61 0.78
N ALA A 100 -13.74 -13.52 1.63
CA ALA A 100 -13.67 -13.30 3.07
C ALA A 100 -12.88 -12.03 3.41
N ALA A 101 -11.92 -11.65 2.56
CA ALA A 101 -11.20 -10.38 2.60
C ALA A 101 -10.95 -9.88 1.17
N TRP A 102 -11.02 -8.57 0.96
CA TRP A 102 -10.72 -7.93 -0.33
C TRP A 102 -9.23 -7.68 -0.55
N ASN A 103 -8.44 -7.96 0.48
CA ASN A 103 -7.00 -7.83 0.50
C ASN A 103 -6.37 -9.17 0.81
N HIS A 104 -5.06 -9.24 0.62
CA HIS A 104 -4.24 -10.40 0.94
C HIS A 104 -3.96 -10.53 2.45
N THR A 105 -4.78 -9.91 3.28
CA THR A 105 -4.72 -9.92 4.74
C THR A 105 -6.13 -9.91 5.31
N ARG A 106 -6.34 -10.62 6.42
CA ARG A 106 -7.61 -10.59 7.17
C ARG A 106 -7.61 -9.61 8.33
N TYR A 107 -6.64 -8.69 8.37
CA TYR A 107 -6.62 -7.64 9.38
C TYR A 107 -7.92 -6.83 9.31
N ALA A 108 -8.73 -6.89 10.36
CA ALA A 108 -10.12 -6.42 10.34
C ALA A 108 -10.29 -4.97 9.83
N PRO A 109 -9.41 -4.00 10.17
CA PRO A 109 -9.49 -2.64 9.60
C PRO A 109 -9.30 -2.56 8.09
N LEU A 110 -8.63 -3.53 7.47
CA LEU A 110 -8.39 -3.59 6.02
C LEU A 110 -9.27 -4.60 5.30
N GLN A 111 -9.87 -5.56 6.01
CA GLN A 111 -10.64 -6.64 5.39
C GLN A 111 -11.68 -6.15 4.37
N LYS A 112 -12.27 -4.98 4.64
CA LYS A 112 -13.29 -4.33 3.81
C LYS A 112 -12.83 -3.06 3.09
N ARG A 113 -11.54 -2.74 3.10
CA ARG A 113 -10.98 -1.50 2.55
C ARG A 113 -9.84 -1.83 1.59
N PRO A 114 -10.09 -1.88 0.26
CA PRO A 114 -9.08 -2.30 -0.72
C PRO A 114 -7.78 -1.49 -0.60
N VAL A 115 -6.66 -2.16 -0.39
CA VAL A 115 -5.33 -1.55 -0.31
C VAL A 115 -4.91 -1.14 -1.72
N ALA A 116 -4.53 0.12 -1.87
CA ALA A 116 -4.11 0.69 -3.16
C ALA A 116 -2.60 0.95 -3.19
N ILE A 117 -2.02 1.39 -2.07
CA ILE A 117 -0.59 1.73 -1.95
C ILE A 117 -0.05 1.18 -0.64
N SER A 118 1.17 0.63 -0.68
CA SER A 118 1.87 0.11 0.50
C SER A 118 3.11 0.95 0.79
N ILE A 119 3.40 1.18 2.07
CA ILE A 119 4.52 2.01 2.54
C ILE A 119 5.34 1.21 3.54
N GLU A 120 6.62 1.04 3.25
CA GLU A 120 7.60 0.45 4.18
C GLU A 120 8.56 1.52 4.68
N THR A 121 8.93 1.46 5.95
CA THR A 121 9.87 2.39 6.57
C THR A 121 11.12 1.68 7.06
N LYS A 122 12.25 2.40 7.00
CA LYS A 122 13.53 2.01 7.56
C LYS A 122 14.24 3.24 8.11
N LEU A 123 15.11 3.02 9.09
CA LEU A 123 16.03 4.06 9.58
C LEU A 123 17.11 4.38 8.54
N THR A 124 17.71 5.57 8.65
CA THR A 124 18.81 6.03 7.79
C THR A 124 19.93 4.99 7.69
N GLY A 125 20.40 4.73 6.47
CA GLY A 125 21.56 3.86 6.21
C GLY A 125 21.35 2.37 6.47
N ARG A 126 20.13 1.91 6.80
CA ARG A 126 19.84 0.50 7.07
C ARG A 126 18.95 -0.15 6.01
N ASP A 127 19.26 -1.41 5.72
CA ASP A 127 18.33 -2.47 5.28
C ASP A 127 17.43 -2.15 4.07
N TRP A 128 17.94 -1.40 3.09
CA TRP A 128 17.23 -1.12 1.84
C TRP A 128 16.85 -2.40 1.08
N ASP A 129 17.79 -3.34 0.97
CA ASP A 129 17.53 -4.62 0.29
C ASP A 129 16.49 -5.45 1.04
N THR A 130 16.51 -5.42 2.37
CA THR A 130 15.48 -6.06 3.20
C THR A 130 14.11 -5.41 2.99
N ALA A 131 14.04 -4.07 2.97
CA ALA A 131 12.80 -3.35 2.70
C ALA A 131 12.24 -3.68 1.30
N LYS A 132 13.11 -3.77 0.29
CA LYS A 132 12.72 -4.23 -1.05
C LYS A 132 12.20 -5.65 -1.04
N ILE A 133 12.87 -6.60 -0.37
CA ILE A 133 12.40 -7.99 -0.27
C ILE A 133 11.03 -8.05 0.43
N GLN A 134 10.88 -7.34 1.56
CA GLN A 134 9.63 -7.26 2.30
C GLN A 134 8.50 -6.71 1.42
N MET A 135 8.75 -5.60 0.73
CA MET A 135 7.79 -4.97 -0.18
C MET A 135 7.44 -5.89 -1.36
N SER A 136 8.43 -6.58 -1.96
CA SER A 136 8.19 -7.51 -3.07
C SER A 136 7.31 -8.67 -2.66
N ILE A 137 7.52 -9.27 -1.48
CA ILE A 137 6.68 -10.35 -0.96
C ILE A 137 5.25 -9.85 -0.73
N TRP A 138 5.10 -8.69 -0.08
CA TRP A 138 3.82 -8.07 0.21
C TRP A 138 3.02 -7.78 -1.06
N VAL A 139 3.63 -7.11 -2.04
CA VAL A 139 2.96 -6.73 -3.29
C VAL A 139 2.70 -7.94 -4.19
N ALA A 140 3.57 -8.94 -4.21
CA ALA A 140 3.29 -10.19 -4.92
C ALA A 140 2.03 -10.87 -4.36
N SER A 141 1.89 -10.92 -3.04
CA SER A 141 0.67 -11.44 -2.40
C SER A 141 -0.57 -10.57 -2.67
N GLN A 142 -0.41 -9.25 -2.74
CA GLN A 142 -1.49 -8.36 -3.17
C GLN A 142 -1.93 -8.66 -4.60
N LEU A 143 -1.01 -8.82 -5.54
CA LEU A 143 -1.31 -9.15 -6.93
C LEU A 143 -1.94 -10.55 -7.04
N ASN A 144 -1.45 -11.55 -6.30
CA ASN A 144 -2.06 -12.88 -6.23
C ASN A 144 -3.53 -12.76 -5.79
N LYS A 145 -3.80 -11.92 -4.79
CA LYS A 145 -5.17 -11.71 -4.33
C LYS A 145 -6.05 -11.04 -5.37
N LEU A 146 -5.53 -10.01 -6.03
CA LEU A 146 -6.26 -9.33 -7.10
C LEU A 146 -6.55 -10.30 -8.25
N GLU A 147 -5.60 -11.18 -8.60
CA GLU A 147 -5.78 -12.24 -9.61
C GLU A 147 -6.88 -13.23 -9.21
N GLU A 148 -6.92 -13.70 -7.96
CA GLU A 148 -8.03 -14.52 -7.46
C GLU A 148 -9.38 -13.81 -7.65
N LEU A 149 -9.47 -12.53 -7.26
CA LEU A 149 -10.70 -11.75 -7.31
C LEU A 149 -11.19 -11.48 -8.73
N VAL A 150 -10.30 -11.14 -9.67
CA VAL A 150 -10.69 -10.87 -11.07
C VAL A 150 -10.94 -12.15 -11.85
N THR A 151 -10.19 -13.23 -11.58
CA THR A 151 -10.39 -14.53 -12.26
C THR A 151 -11.74 -15.13 -11.89
N HIS A 152 -12.17 -14.96 -10.64
CA HIS A 152 -13.50 -15.36 -10.18
C HIS A 152 -14.62 -14.72 -11.03
N GLU A 153 -14.43 -13.47 -11.46
CA GLU A 153 -15.37 -12.75 -12.33
C GLU A 153 -15.15 -13.01 -13.83
N GLY A 154 -14.28 -13.96 -14.20
CA GLY A 154 -13.94 -14.26 -15.59
C GLY A 154 -13.13 -13.15 -16.27
N ARG A 155 -12.40 -12.35 -15.48
CA ARG A 155 -11.62 -11.19 -15.90
C ARG A 155 -10.14 -11.38 -15.59
N GLY A 156 -9.33 -10.36 -15.90
CA GLY A 156 -7.89 -10.35 -15.64
C GLY A 156 -7.41 -9.02 -15.08
N LEU A 157 -6.11 -8.92 -14.80
CA LEU A 157 -5.49 -7.66 -14.36
C LEU A 157 -5.37 -6.60 -15.48
N SER A 158 -5.99 -6.83 -16.64
CA SER A 158 -5.95 -5.87 -17.74
C SER A 158 -6.50 -4.50 -17.30
N GLY A 159 -5.82 -3.44 -17.73
CA GLY A 159 -6.15 -2.07 -17.34
C GLY A 159 -5.61 -1.61 -15.99
N LEU A 160 -5.01 -2.49 -15.15
CA LEU A 160 -4.21 -2.04 -14.00
C LEU A 160 -2.80 -1.70 -14.49
N PRO A 161 -2.36 -0.42 -14.48
CA PRO A 161 -1.07 -0.06 -15.05
C PRO A 161 0.10 -0.55 -14.19
N PHE A 162 0.00 -0.38 -12.87
CA PHE A 162 0.97 -0.82 -11.85
C PHE A 162 0.33 -0.65 -10.46
N LEU A 163 0.97 -1.21 -9.43
CA LEU A 163 0.71 -0.90 -8.03
C LEU A 163 1.81 0.03 -7.50
N PRO A 164 1.48 1.25 -7.04
CA PRO A 164 2.42 2.13 -6.37
C PRO A 164 2.87 1.54 -5.03
N VAL A 165 4.15 1.69 -4.72
CA VAL A 165 4.66 1.51 -3.36
C VAL A 165 5.59 2.65 -2.98
N ILE A 166 5.67 2.93 -1.67
CA ILE A 166 6.61 3.90 -1.11
C ILE A 166 7.57 3.15 -0.18
N VAL A 167 8.85 3.46 -0.27
CA VAL A 167 9.84 3.05 0.72
C VAL A 167 10.44 4.33 1.31
N ILE A 168 10.36 4.46 2.63
CA ILE A 168 10.91 5.59 3.37
C ILE A 168 12.19 5.11 4.05
N GLN A 169 13.30 5.79 3.82
CA GLN A 169 14.57 5.51 4.49
C GLN A 169 15.06 6.77 5.19
N GLY A 170 14.87 6.82 6.52
CA GLY A 170 15.13 7.99 7.34
C GLY A 170 14.40 9.21 6.80
N HIS A 171 15.16 10.15 6.23
CA HIS A 171 14.60 11.36 5.66
C HIS A 171 13.98 11.18 4.27
N GLU A 172 14.42 10.20 3.50
CA GLU A 172 14.17 10.10 2.07
C GLU A 172 12.93 9.25 1.77
N TRP A 173 12.06 9.76 0.91
CA TRP A 173 10.86 9.05 0.45
C TRP A 173 11.05 8.64 -1.00
N TYR A 174 10.91 7.35 -1.27
CA TYR A 174 11.08 6.77 -2.59
C TYR A 174 9.78 6.17 -3.10
N PHE A 175 9.42 6.50 -4.33
CA PHE A 175 8.37 5.81 -5.08
C PHE A 175 8.98 4.65 -5.87
N LEU A 176 8.28 3.51 -5.90
CA LEU A 176 8.54 2.42 -6.84
C LEU A 176 7.19 1.97 -7.43
N ALA A 177 7.24 1.45 -8.66
CA ALA A 177 6.10 0.82 -9.29
C ALA A 177 6.27 -0.71 -9.23
N ALA A 178 5.18 -1.43 -9.03
CA ALA A 178 5.16 -2.88 -9.14
C ALA A 178 4.18 -3.33 -10.23
N THR A 179 4.58 -4.30 -11.04
CA THR A 179 3.75 -4.85 -12.12
C THR A 179 3.81 -6.37 -12.12
N ARG A 180 2.79 -7.01 -12.70
CA ARG A 180 2.83 -8.42 -13.04
C ARG A 180 3.32 -8.60 -14.49
N VAL A 181 4.43 -9.33 -14.67
CA VAL A 181 5.00 -9.65 -15.98
C VAL A 181 5.19 -11.15 -16.07
N GLN A 182 4.47 -11.82 -16.99
CA GLN A 182 4.58 -13.27 -17.23
C GLN A 182 4.41 -14.13 -15.95
N GLY A 183 3.52 -13.73 -15.04
CA GLY A 183 3.29 -14.44 -13.76
C GLY A 183 4.19 -13.97 -12.61
N GLU A 184 5.28 -13.27 -12.92
CA GLU A 184 6.22 -12.76 -11.92
C GLU A 184 5.90 -11.33 -11.50
N THR A 185 6.15 -11.02 -10.22
CA THR A 185 6.04 -9.65 -9.71
C THR A 185 7.37 -8.94 -9.91
N VAL A 186 7.35 -7.82 -10.63
CA VAL A 186 8.53 -6.98 -10.89
C VAL A 186 8.37 -5.66 -10.15
N LEU A 187 9.36 -5.34 -9.31
CA LEU A 187 9.48 -4.04 -8.65
C LEU A 187 10.49 -3.18 -9.42
N TRP A 188 10.01 -2.09 -10.00
CA TRP A 188 10.79 -1.20 -10.86
C TRP A 188 11.70 -0.25 -10.06
N GLU A 189 12.54 0.50 -10.77
CA GLU A 189 13.53 1.40 -10.17
C GLU A 189 12.90 2.45 -9.24
N ARG A 190 13.69 2.89 -8.25
CA ARG A 190 13.26 3.86 -7.24
C ARG A 190 13.41 5.29 -7.75
N VAL A 191 12.41 6.10 -7.46
CA VAL A 191 12.42 7.54 -7.73
C VAL A 191 12.33 8.28 -6.39
N LEU A 192 13.31 9.13 -6.09
CA LEU A 192 13.24 10.01 -4.93
C LEU A 192 12.11 11.03 -5.14
N VAL A 193 11.12 11.04 -4.25
CA VAL A 193 9.97 11.96 -4.34
C VAL A 193 10.09 13.15 -3.39
N GLY A 194 10.94 13.06 -2.36
CA GLY A 194 11.24 14.17 -1.47
C GLY A 194 11.99 13.73 -0.22
N SER A 195 12.34 14.71 0.62
CA SER A 195 13.12 14.50 1.84
C SER A 195 12.64 15.40 2.97
N THR A 196 12.66 14.90 4.21
CA THR A 196 12.34 15.70 5.40
C THR A 196 13.52 16.55 5.90
N GLN A 197 14.64 16.61 5.17
CA GLN A 197 15.79 17.47 5.50
C GLN A 197 15.56 18.95 5.18
N THR A 198 14.60 19.27 4.31
CA THR A 198 14.29 20.65 3.93
C THR A 198 12.79 20.88 3.86
N ILE A 199 12.35 22.14 4.04
CA ILE A 199 10.94 22.52 3.93
C ILE A 199 10.40 22.21 2.52
N LEU A 200 11.19 22.50 1.47
CA LEU A 200 10.83 22.17 0.10
C LEU A 200 10.62 20.67 -0.08
N GLY A 201 11.52 19.84 0.46
CA GLY A 201 11.40 18.39 0.40
C GLY A 201 10.15 17.87 1.13
N VAL A 202 9.77 18.48 2.25
CA VAL A 202 8.50 18.19 2.94
C VAL A 202 7.30 18.50 2.04
N TYR A 203 7.29 19.65 1.35
CA TYR A 203 6.22 19.97 0.40
C TYR A 203 6.17 18.98 -0.78
N GLN A 204 7.32 18.53 -1.28
CA GLN A 204 7.39 17.53 -2.33
C GLN A 204 6.79 16.19 -1.87
N ILE A 205 7.10 15.73 -0.64
CA ILE A 205 6.50 14.52 -0.05
C ILE A 205 4.98 14.66 0.00
N VAL A 206 4.47 15.75 0.56
CA VAL A 206 3.02 15.99 0.68
C VAL A 206 2.35 15.99 -0.70
N ALA A 207 2.92 16.71 -1.67
CA ALA A 207 2.40 16.76 -3.03
C ALA A 207 2.42 15.38 -3.72
N ALA A 208 3.49 14.61 -3.55
CA ALA A 208 3.60 13.26 -4.11
C ALA A 208 2.56 12.31 -3.52
N VAL A 209 2.36 12.32 -2.20
CA VAL A 209 1.32 11.52 -1.54
C VAL A 209 -0.09 11.95 -2.00
N GLN A 210 -0.33 13.24 -2.24
CA GLN A 210 -1.59 13.72 -2.80
C GLN A 210 -1.82 13.28 -4.26
N VAL A 211 -0.77 13.27 -5.09
CA VAL A 211 -0.83 12.73 -6.46
C VAL A 211 -1.19 11.24 -6.42
N LEU A 212 -0.56 10.50 -5.51
CA LEU A 212 -0.83 9.08 -5.30
C LEU A 212 -2.24 8.83 -4.74
N GLY A 213 -2.73 9.68 -3.84
CA GLY A 213 -4.12 9.65 -3.38
C GLY A 213 -5.11 9.85 -4.53
N ARG A 214 -4.82 10.78 -5.46
CA ARG A 214 -5.64 10.95 -6.68
C ARG A 214 -5.54 9.73 -7.58
N TRP A 215 -4.35 9.15 -7.76
CA TRP A 215 -4.21 7.90 -8.51
C TRP A 215 -5.09 6.78 -7.92
N CYS A 216 -5.20 6.67 -6.59
CA CYS A 216 -6.11 5.71 -5.97
C CYS A 216 -7.58 5.96 -6.38
N ASP A 217 -8.01 7.21 -6.46
CA ASP A 217 -9.41 7.57 -6.77
C ASP A 217 -9.72 7.55 -8.27
N ASP A 218 -8.78 8.00 -9.11
CA ASP A 218 -8.97 8.23 -10.54
C ASP A 218 -8.58 7.01 -11.39
N VAL A 219 -7.70 6.13 -10.87
CA VAL A 219 -7.18 4.97 -11.61
C VAL A 219 -7.55 3.66 -10.91
N TYR A 220 -7.18 3.51 -9.64
CA TYR A 220 -7.36 2.23 -8.94
C TYR A 220 -8.82 1.94 -8.61
N ARG A 221 -9.59 2.92 -8.10
CA ARG A 221 -11.00 2.74 -7.77
C ARG A 221 -11.85 2.35 -8.99
N PRO A 222 -11.79 3.04 -10.14
CA PRO A 222 -12.57 2.64 -11.32
C PRO A 222 -12.18 1.25 -11.81
N TRP A 223 -10.88 0.94 -11.84
CA TRP A 223 -10.39 -0.39 -12.18
C TRP A 223 -10.95 -1.47 -11.23
N PHE A 224 -10.87 -1.24 -9.92
CA PHE A 224 -11.33 -2.19 -8.92
C PHE A 224 -12.84 -2.42 -9.02
N ARG A 225 -13.63 -1.36 -9.24
CA ARG A 225 -15.08 -1.48 -9.48
C ARG A 225 -15.38 -2.31 -10.72
N ALA A 226 -14.75 -1.98 -11.84
CA ALA A 226 -14.99 -2.64 -13.11
C ALA A 226 -14.55 -4.11 -13.09
N GLN A 227 -13.40 -4.42 -12.49
CA GLN A 227 -12.80 -5.75 -12.58
C GLN A 227 -13.19 -6.67 -11.42
N VAL A 228 -13.28 -6.16 -10.19
CA VAL A 228 -13.57 -6.98 -9.00
C VAL A 228 -15.05 -6.93 -8.63
N VAL A 229 -15.65 -5.75 -8.61
CA VAL A 229 -17.06 -5.60 -8.16
C VAL A 229 -18.05 -5.90 -9.29
N GLY A 230 -17.66 -5.64 -10.55
CA GLY A 230 -18.55 -5.75 -11.71
C GLY A 230 -19.55 -4.60 -11.85
N THR A 231 -19.21 -3.43 -11.32
CA THR A 231 -19.99 -2.19 -11.49
C THR A 231 -19.16 -1.15 -12.24
N SER A 232 -19.75 -0.48 -13.23
CA SER A 232 -19.14 0.61 -14.01
C SER A 232 -19.52 1.97 -13.44
#